data_AF-A0A383BNZ9-F1
#
_entry.id   AF-A0A383BNZ9-F1
#
_cell.length_a   1.000
_cell.length_b   1.000
_cell.length_c   1.000
_cell.angle_alpha   90.00
_cell.angle_beta   90.00
_cell.angle_gamma   90.00
#
_symmetry.space_group_name_H-M   'P 1'
#
loop_
_entity.id
_entity.type
_entity.pdbx_description
1 polymer ?
#
loop_
_entity_poly.entity_id
_entity_poly.type
_entity_poly.pdbx_seq_one_letter_code
_entity_poly.pdbx_strand_id
1 'polypeptide(L)'
;MAYYESYEDNPHLQKLIKLGRDMIQACEYDNIFKEDDAKWCACVTAGNKLTTVGTVWGIQDIKELTKFEREVVTEYMNEHRVSEDI
;
A
#
# COMPACT_ATOMS: atom_id res chain seq x y z
N MET A 1 15.24 -21.39 -19.87
CA MET A 1 14.63 -21.21 -18.54
C MET A 1 14.31 -19.73 -18.41
N ALA A 2 13.05 -19.36 -18.23
CA ALA A 2 12.69 -17.97 -17.98
C ALA A 2 13.23 -17.60 -16.59
N TYR A 3 14.05 -16.55 -16.53
CA TYR A 3 14.52 -16.01 -15.26
C TYR A 3 13.28 -15.44 -14.56
N TYR A 4 12.85 -16.05 -13.46
CA TYR A 4 11.90 -15.41 -12.58
C TYR A 4 12.67 -14.27 -11.91
N GLU A 5 12.45 -13.04 -12.38
CA GLU A 5 12.94 -11.84 -11.70
C GLU A 5 12.41 -11.91 -10.26
N SER A 6 13.32 -12.05 -9.30
CA SER A 6 12.90 -12.22 -7.91
C SER A 6 12.27 -10.91 -7.46
N TYR A 7 11.29 -10.97 -6.56
CA TYR A 7 10.67 -9.76 -5.98
C TYR A 7 11.70 -8.81 -5.35
N GLU A 8 12.86 -9.33 -4.94
CA GLU A 8 14.00 -8.57 -4.42
C GLU A 8 14.69 -7.71 -5.49
N ASP A 9 14.59 -8.09 -6.77
CA ASP A 9 15.27 -7.44 -7.89
C ASP A 9 14.47 -6.29 -8.53
N ASN A 10 13.23 -6.02 -8.07
CA ASN A 10 12.39 -4.94 -8.60
C ASN A 10 12.19 -3.79 -7.58
N PRO A 11 12.97 -2.69 -7.69
CA PRO A 11 12.88 -1.56 -6.77
C PRO A 11 11.49 -0.88 -6.72
N HIS A 12 10.72 -0.96 -7.81
CA HIS A 12 9.37 -0.40 -7.83
C HIS A 12 8.41 -1.22 -6.97
N LEU A 13 8.46 -2.55 -7.06
CA LEU A 13 7.61 -3.42 -6.23
C LEU A 13 7.96 -3.22 -4.75
N GLN A 14 9.24 -3.15 -4.40
CA GLN A 14 9.68 -2.87 -3.02
C GLN A 14 9.09 -1.57 -2.45
N LYS A 15 9.06 -0.50 -3.25
CA LYS A 15 8.46 0.77 -2.82
C LYS A 15 6.96 0.66 -2.56
N LEU A 16 6.23 -0.11 -3.37
CA LEU A 16 4.80 -0.34 -3.18
C LEU A 16 4.53 -1.17 -1.93
N ILE A 17 5.32 -2.23 -1.70
CA ILE A 17 5.18 -3.06 -0.50
C ILE A 17 5.52 -2.26 0.75
N LYS A 18 6.58 -1.45 0.72
CA LYS A 18 6.92 -0.53 1.82
C LYS A 18 5.77 0.43 2.11
N LEU A 19 5.25 1.09 1.07
CA LEU A 19 4.07 1.96 1.20
C LEU A 19 2.90 1.24 1.87
N GLY A 20 2.60 0.00 1.45
CA GLY A 20 1.53 -0.79 2.04
C GLY A 20 1.74 -1.10 3.53
N ARG A 21 2.97 -1.41 3.94
CA ARG A 21 3.34 -1.63 5.34
C ARG A 21 3.20 -0.35 6.16
N ASP A 22 3.68 0.76 5.63
CA ASP A 22 3.63 2.06 6.31
C ASP A 22 2.18 2.50 6.53
N MET A 23 1.30 2.30 5.53
CA MET A 23 -0.14 2.56 5.64
C MET A 23 -0.79 1.77 6.77
N ILE A 24 -0.55 0.45 6.83
CA ILE A 24 -1.09 -0.41 7.89
C ILE A 24 -0.57 0.06 9.25
N GLN A 25 0.74 0.31 9.36
CA GLN A 25 1.35 0.77 10.59
C GLN A 25 0.76 2.10 11.08
N ALA A 26 0.56 3.07 10.18
CA ALA A 26 -0.04 4.35 10.54
C ALA A 26 -1.50 4.20 11.02
N CYS A 27 -2.27 3.29 10.41
CA CYS A 27 -3.64 3.01 10.85
C CYS A 27 -3.70 2.36 12.23
N GLU A 28 -2.80 1.42 12.52
CA GLU A 28 -2.81 0.63 13.77
C GLU A 28 -2.15 1.35 14.94
N TYR A 29 -1.06 2.09 14.70
CA TYR A 29 -0.24 2.70 15.75
C TYR A 29 -0.41 4.22 15.84
N ASP A 30 -0.43 4.90 14.70
CA ASP A 30 -0.56 6.38 14.65
C ASP A 30 -2.03 6.83 14.65
N ASN A 31 -2.97 5.87 14.58
CA ASN A 31 -4.40 6.09 14.59
C ASN A 31 -4.89 7.06 13.49
N ILE A 32 -4.24 7.02 12.31
CA ILE A 32 -4.76 7.76 11.16
C ILE A 32 -6.14 7.22 10.78
N PHE A 33 -7.02 8.11 10.33
CA PHE A 33 -8.41 7.77 10.00
C PHE A 33 -9.24 7.14 11.14
N LYS A 34 -8.82 7.19 12.41
CA LYS A 34 -9.56 6.58 13.55
C LYS A 34 -11.01 7.05 13.69
N GLU A 35 -11.33 8.25 13.21
CA GLU A 35 -12.65 8.86 13.31
C GLU A 35 -13.56 8.47 12.12
N ASP A 36 -12.98 7.89 11.06
CA ASP A 36 -13.65 7.45 9.85
C ASP A 36 -13.33 5.97 9.59
N ASP A 37 -14.17 5.09 10.14
CA ASP A 37 -14.04 3.63 10.05
C ASP A 37 -13.94 3.14 8.59
N ALA A 38 -14.66 3.80 7.66
CA ALA A 38 -14.63 3.43 6.26
C ALA A 38 -13.25 3.73 5.64
N LYS A 39 -12.67 4.90 5.93
CA LYS A 39 -11.31 5.24 5.49
C LYS A 39 -10.26 4.37 6.16
N TRP A 40 -10.40 4.09 7.45
CA TRP A 40 -9.49 3.20 8.17
C TRP A 40 -9.47 1.80 7.53
N CYS A 41 -10.65 1.20 7.32
CA CYS A 41 -10.78 -0.09 6.66
C CYS A 41 -10.21 -0.08 5.23
N ALA A 42 -10.49 0.97 4.46
CA ALA A 42 -9.97 1.11 3.10
C ALA A 42 -8.45 1.26 3.06
N CYS A 43 -7.86 2.01 4.00
CA CYS A 43 -6.42 2.19 4.12
C CYS A 43 -5.72 0.86 4.44
N VAL A 44 -6.21 0.12 5.44
CA VAL A 44 -5.67 -1.20 5.81
C VAL A 44 -5.83 -2.20 4.67
N THR A 45 -6.99 -2.20 3.99
CA THR A 45 -7.26 -3.08 2.84
C THR A 45 -6.32 -2.77 1.67
N ALA A 46 -6.16 -1.49 1.31
CA ALA A 46 -5.24 -1.06 0.28
C ALA A 46 -3.80 -1.42 0.64
N GLY A 47 -3.40 -1.20 1.89
CA GLY A 47 -2.09 -1.58 2.42
C GLY A 47 -1.82 -3.07 2.24
N ASN A 48 -2.76 -3.94 2.66
CA ASN A 48 -2.64 -5.39 2.49
C ASN A 48 -2.49 -5.81 1.02
N LYS A 49 -3.27 -5.20 0.12
CA LYS A 49 -3.15 -5.44 -1.34
C LYS A 49 -1.77 -5.04 -1.84
N LEU A 50 -1.28 -3.87 -1.45
CA LEU A 50 0.07 -3.41 -1.83
C LEU A 50 1.17 -4.32 -1.29
N THR A 51 1.03 -4.90 -0.09
CA THR A 51 2.02 -5.86 0.46
C THR A 51 2.04 -7.22 -0.25
N THR A 52 1.12 -7.47 -1.17
CA THR A 52 1.02 -8.73 -1.93
C THR A 52 1.16 -8.50 -3.43
N VAL A 53 1.52 -7.29 -3.86
CA VAL A 53 1.67 -6.96 -5.29
C VAL A 53 2.72 -7.84 -5.97
N GLY A 54 2.38 -8.36 -7.15
CA GLY A 54 3.26 -9.24 -7.93
C GLY A 54 3.39 -10.67 -7.40
N THR A 55 2.66 -11.03 -6.34
CA THR A 55 2.54 -12.43 -5.91
C THR A 55 1.46 -13.16 -6.71
N VAL A 56 1.54 -14.48 -6.80
CA VAL A 56 0.59 -15.32 -7.59
C VAL A 56 -0.86 -15.11 -7.18
N TRP A 57 -1.11 -14.80 -5.90
CA TRP A 57 -2.46 -14.65 -5.33
C TRP A 57 -2.81 -13.22 -4.91
N GLY A 58 -1.91 -12.26 -5.15
CA GLY A 58 -2.13 -10.85 -4.86
C GLY A 58 -2.50 -10.05 -6.10
N ILE A 59 -2.59 -8.72 -5.93
CA ILE A 59 -2.84 -7.82 -7.07
C ILE A 59 -1.64 -7.81 -8.02
N GLN A 60 -1.89 -7.64 -9.31
CA GLN A 60 -0.83 -7.52 -10.32
C GLN A 60 -0.55 -6.06 -10.69
N ASP A 61 -1.58 -5.21 -10.64
CA ASP A 61 -1.47 -3.77 -10.92
C ASP A 61 -2.24 -2.95 -9.86
N ILE A 62 -1.73 -1.78 -9.50
CA ILE A 62 -2.38 -0.82 -8.59
C ILE A 62 -3.78 -0.38 -9.07
N LYS A 63 -4.08 -0.51 -10.36
CA LYS A 63 -5.42 -0.29 -10.94
C LYS A 63 -6.47 -1.23 -10.38
N GLU A 64 -6.08 -2.37 -9.82
CA GLU A 64 -7.00 -3.32 -9.16
C GLU A 64 -7.49 -2.82 -7.79
N LEU A 65 -6.92 -1.73 -7.27
CA LEU A 65 -7.53 -1.01 -6.16
C LEU A 65 -8.90 -0.45 -6.58
N THR A 66 -9.83 -0.38 -5.62
CA THR A 66 -11.10 0.31 -5.86
C THR A 66 -10.86 1.81 -5.98
N LYS A 67 -11.85 2.55 -6.50
CA LYS A 67 -11.76 4.02 -6.57
C LYS A 67 -11.52 4.63 -5.18
N PHE A 68 -12.25 4.15 -4.19
CA PHE A 68 -12.15 4.63 -2.82
C PHE A 68 -10.79 4.29 -2.17
N GLU A 69 -10.29 3.07 -2.37
CA GLU A 69 -8.95 2.69 -1.91
C GLU A 69 -7.86 3.58 -2.51
N ARG A 70 -7.95 3.94 -3.80
CA ARG A 70 -7.00 4.87 -4.42
C ARG A 70 -7.07 6.28 -3.84
N GLU A 71 -8.28 6.75 -3.55
CA GLU A 71 -8.48 8.06 -2.91
C GLU A 71 -7.83 8.09 -1.53
N VAL A 72 -8.05 7.05 -0.72
CA VAL A 72 -7.45 6.91 0.62
C VAL A 72 -5.93 6.75 0.56
N VAL A 73 -5.39 5.97 -0.38
CA VAL A 73 -3.93 5.89 -0.61
C VAL A 73 -3.36 7.28 -0.94
N THR A 74 -4.06 8.05 -1.79
CA THR A 74 -3.63 9.40 -2.18
C THR A 74 -3.67 10.36 -1.00
N GLU A 75 -4.73 10.32 -0.19
CA GLU A 75 -4.87 11.09 1.05
C GLU A 75 -3.74 10.75 2.03
N TYR A 76 -3.47 9.45 2.25
CA TYR A 76 -2.34 9.01 3.04
C TYR A 76 -1.01 9.56 2.53
N MET A 77 -0.74 9.46 1.23
CA MET A 77 0.51 9.93 0.63
C MET A 77 0.72 11.45 0.76
N ASN A 78 -0.36 12.23 0.77
CA ASN A 78 -0.30 13.68 0.83
C ASN A 78 -0.26 14.23 2.27
N GLU A 79 -0.99 13.60 3.19
CA GLU A 79 -1.29 14.17 4.51
C GLU A 79 -0.64 13.43 5.68
N HIS A 80 -0.30 12.15 5.49
CA HIS A 80 0.11 11.26 6.59
C HIS A 80 1.45 10.57 6.37
N ARG A 81 1.90 10.46 5.13
CA ARG A 81 3.18 9.83 4.82
C ARG A 81 4.31 10.67 5.43
N VAL A 82 5.01 10.08 6.40
CA VAL A 82 6.27 10.61 6.89
C VAL A 82 7.23 10.62 5.70
N SER A 83 7.58 11.80 5.21
CA SER A 83 8.47 11.96 4.06
C SER A 83 9.80 11.27 4.38
N GLU A 84 10.08 10.14 3.75
CA GLU A 84 11.47 9.82 3.48
C GLU A 84 11.92 10.77 2.38
N ASP A 85 12.83 11.68 2.77
CA ASP A 85 13.72 12.37 1.86
C ASP A 85 14.17 11.41 0.74
N ILE A 86 13.71 11.68 -0.48
CA ILE A 86 14.32 11.22 -1.72
C ILE A 86 14.67 12.46 -2.52
#